data_AF-A0A8E8EVN6-F1
#
_entry.id   AF-A0A8E8EVN6-F1
#
_cell.length_a   1.000
_cell.length_b   1.000
_cell.length_c   1.000
_cell.angle_alpha   90.00
_cell.angle_beta   90.00
_cell.angle_gamma   90.00
#
_symmetry.space_group_name_H-M   'P 1'
#
loop_
_entity.id
_entity.type
_entity.pdbx_description
1 polymer ?
#
loop_
_entity_poly.entity_id
_entity_poly.type
_entity_poly.pdbx_seq_one_letter_code
_entity_poly.pdbx_strand_id
1 'polypeptide(L)'
;MSDDTPADADASASDDFEAELARARDLLDGDDVDAVHVGVVRDGEVDTTFAQRTDEDPDGAGLRALALLAAHVRLVAGEAGVEPSTVAGDAATLAGQVEQIPADTDQIPDE
;
A
#
# COMPACT_ATOMS: atom_id res chain seq x y z
N MET A 1 32.37 6.91 28.95
CA MET A 1 31.86 7.15 27.59
C MET A 1 31.88 5.79 26.92
N SER A 2 30.76 5.08 26.99
CA SER A 2 30.60 3.80 26.30
C SER A 2 29.77 4.09 25.07
N ASP A 3 30.38 3.84 23.92
CA ASP A 3 29.78 3.91 22.60
C ASP A 3 28.87 2.68 22.46
N ASP A 4 27.56 2.88 22.63
CA ASP A 4 26.56 1.83 22.53
C ASP A 4 26.14 1.74 21.06
N THR A 5 26.66 0.73 20.36
CA THR A 5 26.52 0.54 18.92
C THR A 5 25.13 -0.01 18.58
N PRO A 6 24.35 0.59 17.65
CA PRO A 6 22.98 0.15 17.33
C PRO A 6 22.92 -1.00 16.30
N ALA A 7 24.03 -1.70 16.05
CA ALA A 7 24.17 -2.59 14.90
C ALA A 7 23.22 -3.80 14.89
N ASP A 8 22.77 -4.27 16.07
CA ASP A 8 21.94 -5.47 16.16
C ASP A 8 20.47 -5.23 15.76
N ALA A 9 19.94 -4.01 15.93
CA ALA A 9 18.54 -3.71 15.59
C ALA A 9 18.32 -3.56 14.07
N ASP A 10 19.32 -3.04 13.37
CA ASP A 10 19.29 -2.84 11.93
C ASP A 10 19.41 -4.17 11.17
N ALA A 11 20.22 -5.10 11.70
CA ALA A 11 20.34 -6.46 11.16
C ALA A 11 19.03 -7.26 11.30
N SER A 12 18.36 -7.21 12.45
CA SER A 12 17.08 -7.93 12.63
C SER A 12 15.95 -7.40 11.77
N ALA A 13 15.86 -6.07 11.58
CA ALA A 13 14.85 -5.46 10.73
C ALA A 13 15.08 -5.79 9.25
N SER A 14 16.35 -5.86 8.82
CA SER A 14 16.72 -6.30 7.47
C SER A 14 16.33 -7.76 7.22
N ASP A 15 16.50 -8.65 8.21
CA ASP A 15 16.11 -10.05 8.11
C ASP A 15 14.60 -10.24 8.02
N ASP A 16 13.81 -9.46 8.77
CA ASP A 16 12.34 -9.48 8.71
C ASP A 16 11.82 -8.99 7.35
N PHE A 17 12.44 -7.94 6.80
CA PHE A 17 12.10 -7.45 5.46
C PHE A 17 12.37 -8.50 4.37
N GLU A 18 13.55 -9.12 4.37
CA GLU A 18 13.90 -10.15 3.39
C GLU A 18 13.01 -11.39 3.53
N ALA A 19 12.64 -11.77 4.77
CA ALA A 19 11.71 -12.87 5.02
C ALA A 19 10.31 -12.58 4.48
N GLU A 20 9.77 -11.37 4.70
CA GLU A 20 8.46 -11.00 4.18
C GLU A 20 8.48 -10.87 2.65
N LEU A 21 9.56 -10.35 2.08
CA LEU A 21 9.73 -10.26 0.63
C LEU A 21 9.81 -11.63 -0.03
N ALA A 22 10.49 -12.60 0.61
CA ALA A 22 10.51 -13.99 0.16
C ALA A 22 9.11 -14.61 0.21
N ARG A 23 8.38 -14.44 1.32
CA ARG A 23 6.98 -14.90 1.45
C ARG A 23 6.08 -14.31 0.38
N ALA A 24 6.22 -13.01 0.09
CA ALA A 24 5.44 -12.35 -0.95
C ALA A 24 5.73 -12.93 -2.34
N ARG A 25 6.99 -13.21 -2.67
CA ARG A 25 7.37 -13.87 -3.93
C ARG A 25 6.78 -15.27 -4.04
N ASP A 26 6.89 -16.07 -2.98
CA ASP A 26 6.32 -17.42 -2.94
C ASP A 26 4.80 -17.42 -3.14
N LEU A 27 4.09 -16.43 -2.59
CA LEU A 27 2.64 -16.26 -2.81
C LEU A 27 2.31 -15.93 -4.26
N LEU A 28 3.11 -15.08 -4.91
CA LEU A 28 2.92 -14.67 -6.30
C LEU A 28 3.24 -15.78 -7.30
N ASP A 29 4.13 -16.71 -6.93
CA ASP A 29 4.46 -17.88 -7.75
C ASP A 29 3.35 -18.96 -7.72
N GLY A 30 2.30 -18.79 -6.91
CA GLY A 30 1.16 -19.70 -6.87
C GLY A 30 0.25 -19.63 -8.10
N ASP A 31 -0.08 -20.78 -8.69
CA ASP A 31 -0.96 -20.87 -9.87
C ASP A 31 -2.44 -20.49 -9.59
N ASP A 32 -2.83 -20.51 -8.31
CA ASP A 32 -4.21 -20.32 -7.83
C ASP A 32 -4.51 -18.86 -7.41
N VAL A 33 -3.68 -17.89 -7.79
CA VAL A 33 -3.92 -16.47 -7.48
C VAL A 33 -5.00 -15.88 -8.38
N ASP A 34 -6.12 -15.48 -7.79
CA ASP A 34 -7.26 -14.88 -8.51
C ASP A 34 -7.21 -13.35 -8.56
N ALA A 35 -6.50 -12.70 -7.62
CA ALA A 35 -6.35 -11.25 -7.57
C ALA A 35 -5.10 -10.84 -6.79
N VAL A 36 -4.52 -9.71 -7.17
CA VAL A 36 -3.32 -9.14 -6.56
C VAL A 36 -3.40 -7.62 -6.49
N HIS A 37 -2.95 -7.08 -5.36
CA HIS A 37 -2.68 -5.65 -5.17
C HIS A 37 -1.27 -5.51 -4.61
N VAL A 38 -0.37 -4.83 -5.32
CA VAL A 38 1.01 -4.58 -4.88
C VAL A 38 1.25 -3.08 -4.81
N GLY A 39 1.86 -2.63 -3.71
CA GLY A 39 2.46 -1.31 -3.58
C GLY A 39 3.95 -1.43 -3.30
N VAL A 40 4.77 -0.68 -4.03
CA VAL A 40 6.23 -0.64 -3.86
C VAL A 40 6.64 0.79 -3.59
N VAL A 41 7.41 1.01 -2.51
CA VAL A 41 8.03 2.30 -2.22
C VAL A 41 9.47 2.27 -2.71
N ARG A 42 9.84 3.18 -3.59
CA ARG A 42 11.21 3.33 -4.10
C ARG A 42 11.55 4.79 -4.25
N ASP A 43 12.70 5.19 -3.71
CA ASP A 43 13.22 6.56 -3.82
C ASP A 43 12.22 7.65 -3.39
N GLY A 44 11.32 7.30 -2.45
CA GLY A 44 10.26 8.21 -1.96
C GLY A 44 9.00 8.26 -2.84
N GLU A 45 8.98 7.53 -3.96
CA GLU A 45 7.80 7.35 -4.81
C GLU A 45 7.08 6.04 -4.46
N VAL A 46 5.76 6.01 -4.70
CA VAL A 46 4.93 4.83 -4.46
C VAL A 46 4.31 4.38 -5.78
N ASP A 47 4.72 3.21 -6.25
CA ASP A 47 4.13 2.54 -7.40
C ASP A 47 3.11 1.52 -6.93
N THR A 48 1.89 1.56 -7.47
CA THR A 48 0.86 0.56 -7.17
C THR A 48 0.35 -0.12 -8.43
N THR A 49 0.02 -1.40 -8.31
CA THR A 49 -0.63 -2.16 -9.37
C THR A 49 -1.72 -3.06 -8.80
N PHE A 50 -2.79 -3.21 -9.58
CA PHE A 50 -3.92 -4.07 -9.26
C PHE A 50 -4.26 -4.91 -10.47
N ALA A 51 -4.36 -6.22 -10.28
CA ALA A 51 -4.80 -7.15 -11.31
C ALA A 51 -5.71 -8.22 -10.69
N GLN A 52 -6.70 -8.66 -11.46
CA GLN A 52 -7.59 -9.73 -11.05
C GLN A 52 -8.03 -10.53 -12.27
N ARG A 53 -8.28 -11.82 -12.08
CA ARG A 53 -8.90 -12.68 -13.09
C ARG A 53 -10.35 -12.27 -13.25
N THR A 54 -10.74 -12.01 -14.49
CA THR A 54 -12.09 -11.62 -14.86
C THR A 54 -12.87 -12.87 -15.22
N ASP A 55 -13.06 -13.78 -14.27
CA ASP A 55 -14.03 -14.86 -14.43
C ASP A 55 -15.43 -14.24 -14.37
N GLU A 56 -15.92 -13.74 -15.52
CA GLU A 56 -17.26 -13.35 -16.00
C GLU A 56 -18.34 -12.78 -15.03
N ASP A 57 -18.06 -12.60 -13.76
CA ASP A 57 -18.96 -12.14 -12.70
C ASP A 57 -18.47 -10.78 -12.13
N PRO A 58 -19.08 -9.66 -12.58
CA PRO A 58 -18.70 -8.33 -12.14
C PRO A 58 -19.00 -8.09 -10.64
N ASP A 59 -19.99 -8.78 -10.06
CA ASP A 59 -20.32 -8.64 -8.64
C ASP A 59 -19.22 -9.32 -7.79
N GLY A 60 -18.73 -10.48 -8.25
CA GLY A 60 -17.58 -11.16 -7.65
C GLY A 60 -16.29 -10.34 -7.75
N ALA A 61 -16.07 -9.65 -8.87
CA ALA A 61 -14.92 -8.77 -9.06
C ALA A 61 -14.88 -7.63 -8.04
N GLY A 62 -15.98 -6.91 -7.86
CA GLY A 62 -16.07 -5.80 -6.91
C GLY A 62 -15.86 -6.25 -5.46
N LEU A 63 -16.44 -7.39 -5.06
CA LEU A 63 -16.27 -7.94 -3.72
C LEU A 63 -14.83 -8.37 -3.43
N ARG A 64 -14.10 -8.94 -4.41
CA ARG A 64 -12.68 -9.29 -4.26
C ARG A 64 -11.82 -8.04 -4.08
N ALA A 65 -12.06 -6.99 -4.86
CA ALA A 65 -11.36 -5.73 -4.71
C ALA A 65 -11.60 -5.12 -3.31
N LEU A 66 -12.84 -5.14 -2.82
CA LEU A 66 -13.16 -4.68 -1.47
C LEU A 66 -12.52 -5.55 -0.38
N ALA A 67 -12.45 -6.87 -0.57
CA ALA A 67 -11.80 -7.77 0.36
C ALA A 67 -10.29 -7.50 0.46
N LEU A 68 -9.61 -7.26 -0.67
CA LEU A 68 -8.20 -6.88 -0.71
C LEU A 68 -7.96 -5.53 -0.03
N LEU A 69 -8.80 -4.53 -0.32
CA LEU A 69 -8.74 -3.24 0.35
C LEU A 69 -8.93 -3.37 1.86
N ALA A 70 -9.92 -4.16 2.31
CA ALA A 70 -10.17 -4.39 3.73
C ALA A 70 -8.98 -5.08 4.42
N ALA A 71 -8.33 -6.05 3.75
CA ALA A 71 -7.12 -6.68 4.25
C ALA A 71 -5.97 -5.67 4.39
N HIS A 72 -5.77 -4.82 3.38
CA HIS A 72 -4.75 -3.78 3.40
C HIS A 72 -4.99 -2.76 4.53
N VAL A 73 -6.23 -2.27 4.68
CA VAL A 73 -6.60 -1.33 5.76
C VAL A 73 -6.31 -1.94 7.14
N ARG A 74 -6.61 -3.23 7.35
CA ARG A 74 -6.31 -3.90 8.62
C ARG A 74 -4.81 -3.99 8.90
N LEU A 75 -4.01 -4.30 7.88
CA LEU A 75 -2.55 -4.37 8.00
C LEU A 75 -2.00 -2.99 8.40
N VAL A 76 -2.34 -1.95 7.65
CA VAL A 76 -1.87 -0.57 7.91
C VAL A 76 -2.32 -0.08 9.29
N ALA A 77 -3.56 -0.41 9.69
CA ALA A 77 -4.08 -0.07 11.01
C ALA A 77 -3.27 -0.73 12.15
N GLY A 78 -2.85 -1.99 11.96
CA GLY A 78 -1.97 -2.71 12.88
C GLY A 78 -0.61 -2.03 13.03
N GLU A 79 0.02 -1.67 11.91
CA GLU A 79 1.32 -0.98 11.89
C GLU A 79 1.25 0.43 12.51
N ALA A 80 0.17 1.16 12.23
CA ALA A 80 -0.02 2.52 12.74
C ALA A 80 -0.57 2.57 14.18
N GLY A 81 -1.00 1.43 14.74
CA GLY A 81 -1.58 1.37 16.08
C GLY A 81 -2.92 2.11 16.21
N VAL A 82 -3.73 2.15 15.14
CA VAL A 82 -5.02 2.84 15.09
C VAL A 82 -6.14 1.90 14.67
N GLU A 83 -7.39 2.35 14.77
CA GLU A 83 -8.54 1.58 14.31
C GLU A 83 -8.61 1.54 12.77
N PRO A 84 -9.06 0.43 12.16
CA PRO A 84 -9.23 0.33 10.70
C PRO A 84 -10.12 1.44 10.09
N SER A 85 -11.12 1.90 10.82
CA SER A 85 -12.01 2.98 10.37
C SER A 85 -11.29 4.33 10.25
N THR A 86 -10.30 4.60 11.10
CA THR A 86 -9.46 5.80 11.03
C THR A 86 -8.63 5.79 9.75
N VAL A 87 -7.92 4.69 9.49
CA VAL A 87 -7.13 4.53 8.24
C VAL A 87 -8.01 4.69 7.01
N ALA A 88 -9.19 4.08 6.99
CA ALA A 88 -10.11 4.21 5.86
C ALA A 88 -10.58 5.66 5.65
N GLY A 89 -10.86 6.40 6.73
CA GLY A 89 -11.26 7.81 6.66
C GLY A 89 -10.14 8.74 6.18
N ASP A 90 -8.92 8.51 6.67
CA ASP A 90 -7.74 9.28 6.27
C ASP A 90 -7.37 9.01 4.81
N ALA A 91 -7.39 7.74 4.39
CA ALA A 91 -7.15 7.35 3.00
C ALA A 91 -8.19 7.97 2.05
N ALA A 92 -9.48 7.98 2.44
CA ALA A 92 -10.54 8.62 1.65
C ALA A 92 -10.33 10.14 1.53
N THR A 93 -9.86 10.78 2.62
CA THR A 93 -9.52 12.22 2.63
C THR A 93 -8.35 12.53 1.70
N LEU A 94 -7.27 11.74 1.78
CA LEU A 94 -6.09 11.88 0.91
C LEU A 94 -6.46 11.65 -0.56
N ALA A 95 -7.24 10.62 -0.87
CA ALA A 95 -7.70 10.34 -2.23
C ALA A 95 -8.47 11.54 -2.82
N GLY A 96 -9.33 12.19 -2.02
CA GLY A 96 -10.06 13.39 -2.44
C GLY A 96 -9.21 14.66 -2.57
N GLN A 97 -8.02 14.70 -1.96
CA GLN A 97 -7.06 15.80 -2.12
C GLN A 97 -6.21 15.66 -3.38
N VAL A 98 -5.86 14.43 -3.77
CA VAL A 98 -5.12 14.15 -5.01
C VAL A 98 -5.96 14.50 -6.25
N GLU A 99 -7.29 14.35 -6.20
CA GLU A 99 -8.19 14.83 -7.25
C GLU A 99 -8.31 16.36 -7.32
N GLN A 100 -7.96 17.09 -6.26
CA GLN A 100 -7.86 18.56 -6.28
C GLN A 100 -6.51 18.99 -6.88
N ILE A 101 -6.29 18.68 -8.15
CA ILE A 101 -5.33 19.43 -8.96
C ILE A 101 -5.93 20.83 -9.13
N PRO A 102 -5.23 21.93 -8.78
CA PRO A 102 -5.73 23.27 -9.00
C PRO A 102 -6.07 23.45 -10.48
N ALA A 103 -7.36 23.59 -10.78
CA ALA A 103 -7.82 24.04 -12.09
C ALA A 103 -7.64 25.56 -12.19
N ASP A 104 -6.42 26.07 -12.01
CA ASP A 104 -6.13 27.50 -12.18
C ASP A 104 -4.70 27.69 -12.68
N THR A 105 -4.54 27.63 -14.00
CA THR A 105 -3.41 28.24 -14.72
C THR A 105 -3.66 29.72 -15.05
N ASP A 106 -4.80 30.30 -14.69
CA ASP A 106 -5.20 31.67 -15.04
C ASP A 106 -4.76 32.75 -14.01
N GLN A 107 -3.88 32.41 -13.07
CA GLN A 107 -3.26 33.38 -12.14
C GLN A 107 -1.76 33.59 -12.38
N ILE A 108 -1.29 33.46 -13.63
CA ILE A 108 -0.01 34.05 -14.01
C ILE A 108 -0.32 35.46 -14.54
N PRO A 109 -0.07 36.54 -13.77
CA PRO A 109 -0.16 37.88 -14.31
C PRO A 109 0.89 38.05 -15.41
N ASP A 110 0.45 38.43 -16.60
CA ASP A 110 1.34 38.86 -17.69
C ASP A 110 2.12 40.10 -17.20
N GLU A 111 3.46 40.00 -17.13
CA GLU A 111 4.37 41.15 -17.07
C GLU A 111 4.58 41.76 -18.47
#